data_AF-A0A3D4IFS8-F1
#
_entry.id   AF-A0A3D4IFS8-F1
#
_cell.length_a   1.000
_cell.length_b   1.000
_cell.length_c   1.000
_cell.angle_alpha   90.00
_cell.angle_beta   90.00
_cell.angle_gamma   90.00
#
_symmetry.space_group_name_H-M   'P 1'
#
loop_
_entity.id
_entity.type
_entity.pdbx_description
1 polymer ?
#
loop_
_entity_poly.entity_id
_entity_poly.type
_entity_poly.pdbx_seq_one_letter_code
_entity_poly.pdbx_strand_id
1 'polypeptide(L)' 'MLPQPHTRITSLSEEHAWVQVAGGATLNVGDRVRLLPNHACVVVHTQPQLFAVEGEEVVAVWRTDARDGGH' A
#
# COMPACT_ATOMS: atom_id res chain seq x y z
N MET A 1 -8.54 5.16 -10.60
CA MET A 1 -8.51 3.77 -10.09
C MET A 1 -9.86 3.47 -9.45
N LEU A 2 -10.47 2.31 -9.72
CA LEU A 2 -11.78 1.93 -9.15
C LEU A 2 -11.58 1.04 -7.92
N PRO A 3 -12.28 1.29 -6.80
CA PRO A 3 -12.26 0.38 -5.65
C PRO A 3 -12.77 -1.00 -6.04
N GLN A 4 -12.14 -2.04 -5.51
CA GLN A 4 -12.52 -3.44 -5.71
C GLN A 4 -13.09 -4.02 -4.39
N PRO A 5 -14.36 -3.73 -4.05
CA PRO A 5 -14.92 -4.01 -2.71
C PRO A 5 -14.98 -5.50 -2.36
N HIS A 6 -14.95 -6.39 -3.36
CA HIS A 6 -14.99 -7.85 -3.17
C HIS A 6 -13.61 -8.50 -3.34
N THR A 7 -12.55 -7.71 -3.47
CA THR A 7 -11.17 -8.19 -3.50
C THR A 7 -10.61 -8.20 -2.08
N ARG A 8 -9.98 -9.31 -1.69
CA ARG A 8 -9.45 -9.49 -0.34
C ARG A 8 -8.04 -10.03 -0.35
N ILE A 9 -7.15 -9.41 0.42
CA ILE A 9 -5.88 -10.02 0.80
C ILE A 9 -6.18 -11.13 1.82
N THR A 10 -5.82 -12.37 1.50
CA THR A 10 -6.10 -13.55 2.34
C THR A 10 -4.89 -14.03 3.11
N SER A 11 -3.68 -13.71 2.64
CA SER A 11 -2.43 -14.06 3.32
C SER A 11 -1.34 -13.06 2.97
N LEU A 12 -0.36 -12.92 3.88
CA LEU A 12 0.81 -12.08 3.76
C LEU A 12 2.06 -12.87 4.19
N SER A 13 3.16 -12.63 3.49
CA SER A 13 4.53 -12.92 3.95
C SER A 13 5.32 -11.60 3.99
N GLU A 14 6.63 -11.67 4.26
CA GLU A 14 7.50 -10.47 4.32
C GLU A 14 7.40 -9.59 3.07
N GLU A 15 7.41 -10.21 1.88
CA GLU A 15 7.46 -9.50 0.59
C GLU A 15 6.32 -9.87 -0.36
N HIS A 16 5.38 -10.74 0.06
CA HIS A 16 4.31 -11.23 -0.82
C HIS A 16 2.93 -11.15 -0.17
N ALA A 17 1.91 -10.92 -1.00
CA ALA A 17 0.50 -10.99 -0.63
C ALA A 17 -0.24 -11.96 -1.56
N TRP A 18 -1.16 -12.74 -1.00
CA TRP A 18 -2.13 -13.52 -1.78
C TRP A 18 -3.48 -12.82 -1.76
N VAL A 19 -4.05 -12.64 -2.95
CA VAL A 19 -5.28 -11.87 -3.15
C VAL A 19 -6.34 -12.74 -3.80
N GLN A 20 -7.54 -12.76 -3.22
CA GLN A 20 -8.71 -13.39 -3.80
C GLN A 20 -9.59 -12.31 -4.45
N VAL A 21 -9.90 -12.48 -5.73
CA VAL A 21 -10.79 -11.60 -6.50
C VAL A 21 -12.05 -12.39 -6.87
N ALA A 22 -13.17 -12.06 -6.23
CA ALA A 22 -14.45 -12.70 -6.54
C ALA A 22 -14.89 -12.37 -7.97
N GLY A 23 -15.27 -13.38 -8.75
CA GLY A 23 -15.66 -13.22 -10.16
C GLY A 23 -14.49 -13.20 -11.15
N GLY A 24 -13.25 -13.35 -10.67
CA GLY A 24 -12.03 -13.34 -11.49
C GLY A 24 -11.34 -11.97 -11.52
N ALA A 25 -10.02 -11.98 -11.69
CA ALA A 25 -9.23 -10.75 -11.77
C ALA A 25 -9.06 -10.29 -13.22
N THR A 26 -9.18 -8.98 -13.45
CA THR A 26 -8.75 -8.32 -14.71
C THR A 26 -7.31 -7.78 -14.63
N LEU A 27 -6.59 -8.13 -13.56
CA LEU A 27 -5.21 -7.72 -13.33
C LEU A 27 -4.24 -8.58 -14.14
N ASN A 28 -3.25 -7.94 -14.73
CA ASN A 28 -2.14 -8.58 -15.43
C ASN A 28 -0.85 -8.46 -14.61
N VAL A 29 0.12 -9.32 -14.92
CA VAL A 29 1.47 -9.20 -14.36
C VAL A 29 2.06 -7.84 -14.75
N GLY A 30 2.53 -7.09 -13.75
CA GLY A 30 3.05 -5.73 -13.93
C GLY A 30 2.07 -4.62 -13.59
N ASP A 31 0.78 -4.93 -13.44
CA ASP A 31 -0.21 -3.94 -13.03
C ASP A 31 0.08 -3.41 -11.63
N ARG A 32 0.01 -2.09 -11.47
CA ARG A 32 0.14 -1.44 -10.17
C ARG A 32 -1.22 -1.40 -9.48
N VAL A 33 -1.23 -1.80 -8.21
CA VAL A 33 -2.41 -1.71 -7.34
C VAL A 33 -2.14 -0.76 -6.18
N ARG A 34 -3.20 -0.17 -5.63
CA ARG A 34 -3.16 0.58 -4.37
C ARG A 34 -3.80 -0.26 -3.28
N LEU A 35 -3.08 -0.45 -2.20
CA LEU A 35 -3.56 -1.17 -1.02
C LEU A 35 -3.85 -0.16 0.09
N LEU A 36 -5.00 -0.32 0.74
CA LEU A 36 -5.32 0.43 1.94
C LEU A 36 -4.84 -0.38 3.15
N PRO A 37 -3.90 0.13 3.96
CA PRO A 37 -3.43 -0.60 5.12
C PRO A 37 -4.49 -0.64 6.23
N ASN A 38 -4.53 -1.75 6.98
CA ASN A 38 -5.40 -1.86 8.15
C ASN A 38 -5.03 -0.86 9.24
N HIS A 39 -3.73 -0.63 9.45
CA HIS A 39 -3.21 0.28 10.46
C HIS A 39 -2.11 1.15 9.86
N ALA A 40 -2.43 2.42 9.60
CA ALA A 40 -1.51 3.36 8.96
C ALA A 40 -0.20 3.52 9.74
N CYS A 41 -0.25 3.60 11.07
CA CYS A 41 0.95 3.85 11.88
C CYS A 41 2.04 2.78 11.72
N VAL A 42 1.67 1.51 11.56
CA VAL A 42 2.66 0.43 11.36
C VAL A 42 3.38 0.60 10.03
N VAL A 43 2.63 0.93 8.97
CA VAL A 43 3.22 1.17 7.65
C VAL A 43 4.12 2.40 7.68
N VAL A 44 3.66 3.51 8.27
CA VAL A 44 4.46 4.74 8.37
C VAL A 44 5.74 4.51 9.19
N HIS A 45 5.67 3.71 10.27
CA HIS A 45 6.84 3.39 11.10
C HIS A 45 7.89 2.53 10.37
N THR A 46 7.48 1.65 9.45
CA THR A 46 8.41 0.77 8.75
C THR A 46 8.98 1.35 7.47
N GLN A 47 8.59 2.55 7.06
CA GLN A 47 9.17 3.25 5.90
C GLN A 47 10.11 4.37 6.36
N PRO A 48 11.16 4.74 5.59
CA PRO A 48 12.01 5.90 5.86
C PRO A 48 11.42 7.23 5.34
N GLN A 49 10.47 7.14 4.41
CA GLN A 49 9.87 8.29 3.76
C GLN A 49 8.49 7.94 3.20
N LEU A 50 7.67 8.96 2.97
CA LEU A 50 6.39 8.89 2.29
C LEU A 50 6.42 9.76 1.03
N PHE A 51 5.73 9.31 -0.01
CA PHE A 51 5.53 10.06 -1.23
C PHE A 51 4.12 10.66 -1.22
N ALA A 52 4.03 11.98 -1.18
CA ALA A 52 2.75 12.67 -1.35
C ALA A 52 2.43 12.75 -2.85
N VAL A 53 1.21 12.39 -3.23
CA VAL A 53 0.80 12.27 -4.63
C VAL A 53 -0.50 13.01 -4.93
N GLU A 54 -0.58 13.59 -6.12
CA GLU A 54 -1.83 14.04 -6.75
C GLU A 54 -2.10 13.16 -7.97
N GLY A 55 -3.10 12.29 -7.86
CA GLY A 55 -3.28 11.22 -8.86
C GLY A 55 -2.08 10.28 -8.86
N GLU A 56 -1.33 10.25 -9.95
CA GLU A 56 -0.12 9.43 -10.13
C GLU A 56 1.18 10.23 -10.00
N GLU A 57 1.08 11.56 -9.93
CA GLU A 57 2.24 12.46 -9.85
C GLU A 57 2.70 12.62 -8.41
N VAL A 58 4.01 12.50 -8.18
CA VAL A 58 4.63 12.78 -6.89
C VAL A 58 4.81 14.29 -6.75
N VAL A 59 4.14 14.89 -5.78
CA VAL A 59 4.20 16.34 -5.53
C VAL A 59 5.15 16.70 -4.39
N ALA A 60 5.44 15.75 -3.49
CA ALA A 60 6.45 15.92 -2.44
C ALA A 60 6.96 14.57 -1.89
N VAL A 61 8.09 14.62 -1.20
CA VAL A 61 8.64 13.50 -0.42
C VAL A 61 8.84 13.96 1.02
N TRP A 62 8.28 13.21 1.96
CA TRP A 62 8.37 13.50 3.40
C TRP A 62 9.23 12.43 4.07
N ARG A 63 10.22 12.85 4.85
CA ARG A 63 10.93 11.92 5.73
C ARG A 63 10.03 11.53 6.89
N THR A 64 10.11 10.28 7.31
CA THR A 64 9.35 9.79 8.46
C THR A 64 10.24 9.73 9.68
N ASP A 65 9.93 10.53 10.69
CA ASP A 65 10.63 10.52 11.98
C ASP A 65 10.15 9.38 12.89
N ALA A 66 9.28 8.51 12.37
CA ALA A 66 8.57 7.48 13.13
C ALA A 66 9.48 6.34 13.62
N ARG A 67 10.69 6.16 13.07
CA ARG A 67 11.60 5.06 13.44
C ARG A 67 12.37 5.32 14.74
N ASP A 68 12.62 6.58 15.08
CA ASP A 68 13.63 6.91 16.10
C ASP A 68 13.04 7.31 17.45
N GLY A 69 11.73 7.09 17.67
CA GLY A 69 11.11 7.24 18.98
C GLY A 69 11.42 8.59 19.64
N GLY A 70 10.98 9.69 19.01
CA GLY A 70 10.93 11.05 19.57
C GLY A 70 11.88 11.36 20.72
N HIS A 71 13.02 11.98 20.41
CA HIS A 71 13.71 12.87 21.33
C HIS A 71 13.32 14.31 21.05
#